data_AF-A0A2U1TBV4-F1
#
_entry.id   AF-A0A2U1TBV4-F1
#
_cell.length_a   1.000
_cell.length_b   1.000
_cell.length_c   1.000
_cell.angle_alpha   90.00
_cell.angle_beta   90.00
_cell.angle_gamma   90.00
#
_symmetry.space_group_name_H-M   'P 1'
#
loop_
_entity.id
_entity.type
_entity.pdbx_description
1 polymer ?
#
loop_
_entity_poly.entity_id
_entity_poly.type
_entity_poly.pdbx_seq_one_letter_code
_entity_poly.pdbx_strand_id
1 'polypeptide(L)'
;MSVTLVLLPLALGAAAAAGGVGALGAVITAANGRAVNSGSGSSPEVRVRTRMKDSTLLADALSGIGATAVEVSQTRVTAEVNRAVLTMSLTDDGVWEAHVEGHSVTVASATELVERLDAEYAERVQQAVAEKIRMRADGAGFDLVSETRESDDTVTMVLNVRTDA
;
A
#
# COMPACT_ATOMS: atom_id res chain seq x y z
N MET A 1 -5.42 -12.77 -2.62
CA MET A 1 -4.46 -11.90 -3.34
C MET A 1 -3.07 -12.16 -2.75
N SER A 2 -2.01 -12.29 -3.54
CA SER A 2 -0.65 -12.60 -3.03
C SER A 2 0.19 -11.33 -2.86
N VAL A 3 0.64 -11.08 -1.63
CA VAL A 3 1.43 -9.92 -1.23
C VAL A 3 2.90 -10.33 -1.17
N THR A 4 3.78 -9.65 -1.92
CA THR A 4 5.24 -9.91 -1.88
C THR A 4 5.92 -8.83 -1.05
N LEU A 5 6.59 -9.26 0.04
CA LEU A 5 7.30 -8.40 1.00
C LEU A 5 8.81 -8.44 0.74
N VAL A 6 9.46 -7.27 0.66
CA VAL A 6 10.93 -7.17 0.54
C VAL A 6 11.47 -6.36 1.71
N LEU A 7 12.40 -6.96 2.47
CA LEU A 7 13.12 -6.30 3.58
C LEU A 7 14.46 -5.78 3.07
N LEU A 8 14.71 -4.48 3.21
CA LEU A 8 15.98 -3.87 2.85
C LEU A 8 16.76 -3.47 4.12
N PRO A 9 17.98 -4.01 4.33
CA PRO A 9 18.89 -3.48 5.33
C PRO A 9 19.54 -2.20 4.77
N LEU A 10 19.15 -1.04 5.30
CA LEU A 10 19.75 0.25 4.94
C LEU A 10 21.17 0.38 5.53
N ALA A 11 22.16 -0.18 4.84
CA ALA A 11 23.58 0.05 5.11
C ALA A 11 24.33 0.36 3.81
N LEU A 12 24.09 1.52 3.22
CA LEU A 12 24.98 2.11 2.20
C LEU A 12 25.32 3.55 2.57
N GLY A 13 26.34 3.70 3.41
CA GLY A 13 26.97 4.97 3.73
C GLY A 13 28.25 5.16 2.92
N ALA A 14 28.15 5.98 1.88
CA ALA A 14 29.19 6.69 1.12
C ALA A 14 30.67 6.30 1.30
N ALA A 15 31.22 5.62 0.29
CA ALA A 15 32.65 5.71 -0.01
C ALA A 15 32.92 7.04 -0.73
N ALA A 16 33.49 8.04 -0.05
CA ALA A 16 34.12 9.17 -0.70
C ALA A 16 35.16 9.88 0.18
N ALA A 17 36.40 9.81 -0.31
CA ALA A 17 37.45 10.84 -0.25
C ALA A 17 38.16 11.16 1.09
N ALA A 18 39.20 10.38 1.38
CA ALA A 18 40.54 10.85 1.76
C ALA A 18 41.49 9.66 1.53
N GLY A 19 42.36 9.61 0.51
CA GLY A 19 43.45 10.55 0.33
C GLY A 19 44.56 10.29 1.36
N GLY A 20 45.33 9.20 1.24
CA GLY A 20 46.52 8.99 2.07
C GLY A 20 46.97 7.54 2.26
N VAL A 21 47.90 7.10 1.42
CA VAL A 21 48.96 6.09 1.63
C VAL A 21 49.09 5.42 3.01
N GLY A 22 49.07 4.09 3.02
CA GLY A 22 49.59 3.28 4.13
C GLY A 22 49.17 1.82 4.04
N ALA A 23 50.06 0.96 3.54
CA ALA A 23 49.89 -0.48 3.61
C ALA A 23 49.77 -0.98 5.06
N LEU A 24 49.23 -2.20 5.21
CA LEU A 24 49.19 -3.06 6.41
C LEU A 24 47.86 -3.07 7.18
N GLY A 25 47.00 -4.03 6.80
CA GLY A 25 46.39 -5.01 7.70
C GLY A 25 45.56 -4.53 8.90
N ALA A 26 44.25 -4.75 8.84
CA ALA A 26 43.42 -5.11 10.00
C ALA A 26 42.15 -5.80 9.47
N VAL A 27 42.23 -7.10 9.16
CA VAL A 27 41.79 -8.20 10.04
C VAL A 27 40.37 -7.98 10.56
N ILE A 28 39.44 -8.68 9.91
CA ILE A 28 38.08 -8.94 10.38
C ILE A 28 38.21 -9.68 11.71
N THR A 29 37.95 -8.99 12.82
CA THR A 29 37.85 -9.63 14.14
C THR A 29 36.48 -9.34 14.71
N ALA A 30 35.60 -10.34 14.65
CA ALA A 30 34.39 -10.39 15.43
C ALA A 30 34.74 -10.71 16.89
N ALA A 31 34.54 -9.76 17.81
CA ALA A 31 34.24 -10.01 19.23
C ALA A 31 33.97 -8.70 19.99
N ASN A 32 32.74 -8.58 20.49
CA ASN A 32 32.25 -7.82 21.65
C ASN A 32 33.03 -6.59 22.18
N GLY A 33 32.40 -5.41 22.15
CA GLY A 33 32.63 -4.38 23.19
C GLY A 33 32.41 -2.90 22.84
N ARG A 34 31.14 -2.45 22.90
CA ARG A 34 30.67 -1.15 23.44
C ARG A 34 30.95 0.19 22.69
N ALA A 35 29.83 0.75 22.24
CA ALA A 35 29.39 2.15 22.22
C ALA A 35 30.05 3.17 21.27
N VAL A 36 29.31 3.48 20.20
CA VAL A 36 29.02 4.88 19.85
C VAL A 36 27.51 4.99 19.65
N ASN A 37 26.87 5.71 20.56
CA ASN A 37 25.48 6.13 20.49
C ASN A 37 25.43 7.39 19.63
N SER A 38 24.91 7.28 18.41
CA SER A 38 24.43 8.40 17.61
C SER A 38 23.02 8.03 17.15
N GLY A 39 22.04 8.67 17.78
CA GLY A 39 20.62 8.42 17.54
C GLY A 39 20.23 8.70 16.09
N SER A 40 19.84 7.63 15.41
CA SER A 40 18.67 7.63 14.53
C SER A 40 18.14 6.20 14.65
N GLY A 41 17.02 6.04 15.36
CA GLY A 41 16.38 4.73 15.46
C GLY A 41 16.13 4.25 14.04
N SER A 42 16.83 3.18 13.64
CA SER A 42 16.55 2.51 12.39
C SER A 42 15.17 1.89 12.53
N SER A 43 14.14 2.67 12.22
CA SER A 43 12.77 2.18 12.23
C SER A 43 12.68 1.03 11.24
N PRO A 44 12.07 -0.09 11.64
CA PRO A 44 11.80 -1.19 10.71
C PRO A 44 10.92 -0.67 9.56
N GLU A 45 11.47 -0.74 8.34
CA GLU A 45 10.80 -0.42 7.09
C GLU A 45 10.30 -1.72 6.44
N VAL A 46 9.04 -1.73 6.03
CA VAL A 46 8.42 -2.85 5.32
C VAL A 46 7.87 -2.37 3.99
N ARG A 47 8.28 -3.01 2.90
CA ARG A 47 7.82 -2.72 1.53
C ARG A 47 6.93 -3.81 0.96
N VAL A 48 5.83 -3.38 0.35
CA VAL A 48 4.81 -4.25 -0.25
C VAL A 48 4.42 -3.77 -1.64
N ARG A 49 4.29 -4.68 -2.61
CA ARG A 49 3.72 -4.37 -3.93
C ARG A 49 2.22 -4.72 -3.99
N THR A 50 1.36 -3.77 -4.38
CA THR A 50 -0.11 -3.94 -4.51
C THR A 50 -0.66 -3.41 -5.84
N ARG A 51 -1.84 -3.88 -6.26
CA ARG A 51 -2.48 -3.52 -7.54
C ARG A 51 -3.68 -2.58 -7.34
N MET A 52 -3.50 -1.48 -6.63
CA MET A 52 -4.57 -0.50 -6.34
C MET A 52 -4.61 0.60 -7.40
N LYS A 53 -5.43 0.48 -8.46
CA LYS A 53 -5.32 1.38 -9.62
C LYS A 53 -5.86 2.81 -9.43
N ASP A 54 -6.78 3.02 -8.49
CA ASP A 54 -7.49 4.30 -8.34
C ASP A 54 -7.10 4.99 -7.04
N SER A 55 -6.44 6.15 -7.13
CA SER A 55 -5.96 6.89 -5.96
C SER A 55 -7.08 7.54 -5.15
N THR A 56 -8.25 7.79 -5.75
CA THR A 56 -9.41 8.33 -5.02
C THR A 56 -10.05 7.25 -4.16
N LEU A 57 -10.27 6.05 -4.72
CA LEU A 57 -10.76 4.90 -3.94
C LEU A 57 -9.75 4.47 -2.87
N LEU A 58 -8.45 4.63 -3.14
CA LEU A 58 -7.40 4.37 -2.15
C LEU A 58 -7.47 5.34 -0.97
N ALA A 59 -7.69 6.64 -1.21
CA ALA A 59 -7.86 7.63 -0.16
C ALA A 59 -9.09 7.35 0.71
N ASP A 60 -10.18 6.95 0.06
CA ASP A 60 -11.43 6.57 0.72
C ASP A 60 -11.27 5.30 1.56
N ALA A 61 -10.53 4.30 1.07
CA ALA A 61 -10.18 3.09 1.81
C ALA A 61 -9.28 3.37 3.02
N LEU A 62 -8.27 4.24 2.85
CA LEU A 62 -7.42 4.71 3.95
C LEU A 62 -8.25 5.38 5.04
N SER A 63 -9.18 6.26 4.67
CA SER A 63 -10.09 6.89 5.61
C SER A 63 -10.99 5.86 6.32
N GLY A 64 -11.41 4.80 5.61
CA GLY A 64 -12.19 3.67 6.16
C GLY A 64 -11.47 2.90 7.27
N ILE A 65 -10.18 2.65 7.11
CA ILE A 65 -9.36 1.96 8.14
C ILE A 65 -8.92 2.88 9.29
N GLY A 66 -9.40 4.13 9.32
CA GLY A 66 -9.09 5.11 10.37
C GLY A 66 -7.78 5.87 10.13
N ALA A 67 -7.32 5.97 8.88
CA ALA A 67 -6.15 6.77 8.57
C ALA A 67 -6.40 8.27 8.77
N THR A 68 -5.35 8.98 9.16
CA THR A 68 -5.32 10.42 9.36
C THR A 68 -4.23 11.05 8.51
N ALA A 69 -4.24 12.38 8.37
CA ALA A 69 -3.26 13.11 7.54
C ALA A 69 -3.10 12.52 6.13
N VAL A 70 -4.23 12.15 5.50
CA VAL A 70 -4.24 11.54 4.17
C VAL A 70 -3.94 12.61 3.13
N GLU A 71 -2.80 12.49 2.45
CA GLU A 71 -2.46 13.31 1.28
C GLU A 71 -2.45 12.43 0.04
N VAL A 72 -3.09 12.92 -1.02
CA VAL A 72 -3.33 12.14 -2.24
C VAL A 72 -2.83 12.93 -3.43
N SER A 73 -2.04 12.26 -4.25
CA SER A 73 -1.64 12.73 -5.57
C SER A 73 -1.83 11.61 -6.60
N GLN A 74 -1.54 11.89 -7.87
CA GLN A 74 -1.70 10.91 -8.95
C GLN A 74 -0.74 9.71 -8.81
N THR A 75 0.44 9.91 -8.23
CA THR A 75 1.52 8.90 -8.18
C THR A 75 2.02 8.62 -6.77
N ARG A 76 1.49 9.32 -5.76
CA ARG A 76 1.87 9.15 -4.36
C ARG A 76 0.68 9.36 -3.44
N VAL A 77 0.57 8.52 -2.42
CA VAL A 77 -0.39 8.66 -1.33
C VAL A 77 0.35 8.51 -0.01
N THR A 78 0.10 9.38 0.96
CA THR A 78 0.67 9.27 2.31
C THR A 78 -0.45 9.34 3.34
N ALA A 79 -0.32 8.58 4.42
CA ALA A 79 -1.27 8.60 5.51
C ALA A 79 -0.63 8.12 6.82
N GLU A 80 -1.22 8.51 7.94
CA GLU A 80 -0.84 8.00 9.27
C GLU A 80 -1.94 7.07 9.81
N VAL A 81 -1.56 5.84 10.17
CA VAL A 81 -2.46 4.85 10.77
C VAL A 81 -1.82 4.31 12.04
N ASN A 82 -2.46 4.47 13.19
CA ASN A 82 -1.96 3.97 14.48
C ASN A 82 -0.49 4.37 14.76
N ARG A 83 -0.10 5.61 14.44
CA ARG A 83 1.27 6.15 14.57
C ARG A 83 2.32 5.55 13.63
N ALA A 84 1.90 4.70 12.68
CA ALA A 84 2.72 4.27 11.56
C ALA A 84 2.45 5.18 10.36
N VAL A 85 3.51 5.59 9.68
CA VAL A 85 3.40 6.35 8.44
C VAL A 85 3.40 5.36 7.29
N LEU A 86 2.35 5.41 6.49
CA LEU A 86 2.21 4.66 5.25
C LEU A 86 2.46 5.61 4.08
N THR A 87 3.49 5.32 3.29
CA THR A 87 3.77 6.00 2.03
C THR A 87 3.58 5.01 0.89
N MET A 88 2.73 5.35 -0.06
CA MET A 88 2.51 4.57 -1.28
C MET A 88 2.96 5.36 -2.49
N SER A 89 3.67 4.71 -3.41
CA SER A 89 4.09 5.30 -4.68
C SER A 89 3.79 4.39 -5.87
N LEU A 90 3.30 4.96 -6.95
CA LEU A 90 3.06 4.25 -8.21
C LEU A 90 4.40 4.07 -8.94
N THR A 91 4.76 2.81 -9.21
CA THR A 91 5.95 2.47 -10.00
C THR A 91 5.67 2.61 -11.50
N ASP A 92 6.74 2.62 -12.30
CA ASP A 92 6.67 2.71 -13.76
C ASP A 92 5.91 1.52 -14.41
N ASP A 93 5.83 0.38 -13.72
CA ASP A 93 5.05 -0.79 -14.12
C ASP A 93 3.54 -0.65 -13.87
N GLY A 94 3.09 0.49 -13.31
CA GLY A 94 1.71 0.73 -12.93
C GLY A 94 1.27 -0.05 -11.68
N VAL A 95 2.20 -0.40 -10.80
CA VAL A 95 1.97 -1.12 -9.54
C VAL A 95 2.27 -0.18 -8.39
N TRP A 96 1.47 -0.22 -7.32
CA TRP A 96 1.77 0.59 -6.13
C TRP A 96 2.76 -0.14 -5.23
N GLU A 97 3.78 0.57 -4.78
CA GLU A 97 4.67 0.14 -3.71
C GLU A 97 4.28 0.88 -2.43
N ALA A 98 3.94 0.14 -1.38
CA ALA A 98 3.65 0.64 -0.06
C ALA A 98 4.88 0.47 0.83
N HIS A 99 5.22 1.53 1.54
CA HIS A 99 6.26 1.59 2.56
C HIS A 99 5.60 1.97 3.88
N VAL A 100 5.72 1.11 4.88
CA VAL A 100 5.28 1.37 6.25
C VAL A 100 6.50 1.60 7.14
N GLU A 101 6.51 2.73 7.84
CA GLU A 101 7.57 3.11 8.79
C GLU A 101 7.00 3.52 10.15
N GLY A 102 7.76 3.27 11.21
CA GLY A 102 7.40 3.67 12.56
C GLY A 102 8.18 2.92 13.65
N HIS A 103 8.16 3.44 14.87
CA HIS A 103 8.94 2.90 15.98
C HIS A 103 8.45 1.52 16.46
N SER A 104 7.16 1.23 16.33
CA SER A 104 6.52 -0.02 16.75
C SER A 104 6.05 -0.88 15.57
N VAL A 105 6.49 -0.55 14.35
CA VAL A 105 6.09 -1.31 13.16
C VAL A 105 6.83 -2.64 13.19
N THR A 106 6.10 -3.72 13.05
CA THR A 106 6.64 -5.06 12.82
C THR A 106 6.18 -5.55 11.46
N VAL A 107 6.82 -6.59 10.93
CA VAL A 107 6.35 -7.22 9.69
C VAL A 107 4.90 -7.67 9.83
N ALA A 108 4.53 -8.29 10.97
CA ALA A 108 3.17 -8.72 11.21
C ALA A 108 2.15 -7.55 11.20
N SER A 109 2.45 -6.46 11.91
CA SER A 109 1.55 -5.31 11.94
C SER A 109 1.48 -4.55 10.61
N ALA A 110 2.59 -4.50 9.86
CA ALA A 110 2.62 -3.90 8.52
C ALA A 110 1.82 -4.73 7.53
N THR A 111 1.95 -6.07 7.57
CA THR A 111 1.14 -6.99 6.77
C THR A 111 -0.34 -6.83 7.09
N GLU A 112 -0.72 -6.86 8.37
CA GLU A 112 -2.11 -6.66 8.80
C GLU A 112 -2.67 -5.31 8.35
N LEU A 113 -1.87 -4.24 8.43
CA LEU A 113 -2.27 -2.93 7.93
C LEU A 113 -2.56 -2.95 6.42
N VAL A 114 -1.68 -3.55 5.63
CA VAL A 114 -1.85 -3.61 4.18
C VAL A 114 -3.00 -4.55 3.79
N GLU A 115 -3.21 -5.66 4.51
CA GLU A 115 -4.34 -6.56 4.29
C GLU A 115 -5.69 -5.90 4.59
N ARG A 116 -5.79 -5.15 5.70
CA ARG A 116 -7.01 -4.37 5.99
C ARG A 116 -7.26 -3.29 4.93
N LEU A 117 -6.21 -2.64 4.46
CA LEU A 117 -6.31 -1.67 3.38
C LEU A 117 -6.77 -2.32 2.06
N ASP A 118 -6.24 -3.49 1.71
CA ASP A 118 -6.63 -4.24 0.51
C ASP A 118 -8.11 -4.65 0.56
N ALA A 119 -8.58 -5.13 1.72
CA ALA A 119 -9.98 -5.49 1.92
C ALA A 119 -10.92 -4.28 1.74
N GLU A 120 -10.67 -3.18 2.45
CA GLU A 120 -11.47 -1.95 2.31
C GLU A 120 -11.42 -1.40 0.89
N TYR A 121 -10.25 -1.40 0.25
CA TYR A 121 -10.12 -0.97 -1.13
C TYR A 121 -10.95 -1.84 -2.10
N ALA A 122 -10.94 -3.16 -1.91
CA ALA A 122 -11.73 -4.09 -2.72
C ALA A 122 -13.23 -3.81 -2.60
N GLU A 123 -13.73 -3.56 -1.39
CA GLU A 123 -15.13 -3.18 -1.15
C GLU A 123 -15.49 -1.87 -1.87
N ARG A 124 -14.65 -0.84 -1.79
CA ARG A 124 -14.90 0.43 -2.51
C ARG A 124 -14.90 0.26 -4.02
N VAL A 125 -13.99 -0.56 -4.55
CA VAL A 125 -13.97 -0.89 -5.98
C VAL A 125 -15.27 -1.58 -6.39
N GLN A 126 -15.74 -2.56 -5.62
CA GLN A 126 -17.00 -3.26 -5.91
C GLN A 126 -18.19 -2.30 -5.90
N GLN A 127 -18.29 -1.43 -4.89
CA GLN A 127 -19.34 -0.41 -4.79
C GLN A 127 -19.30 0.56 -5.98
N ALA A 128 -18.13 1.06 -6.33
CA ALA A 128 -17.94 1.96 -7.46
C ALA A 128 -18.30 1.28 -8.80
N VAL A 129 -17.95 0.00 -8.98
CA VAL A 129 -18.30 -0.77 -10.17
C VAL A 129 -19.81 -1.03 -10.26
N ALA A 130 -20.45 -1.43 -9.16
CA ALA A 130 -21.89 -1.64 -9.11
C ALA A 130 -22.64 -0.35 -9.49
N GLU A 131 -22.27 0.78 -8.88
CA GLU A 131 -22.85 2.09 -9.20
C GLU A 131 -22.63 2.47 -10.67
N LYS A 132 -21.42 2.22 -11.18
CA LYS A 132 -21.06 2.47 -12.58
C LYS A 132 -21.90 1.64 -13.55
N ILE A 133 -22.27 0.40 -13.18
CA ILE A 133 -23.17 -0.45 -13.96
C ILE A 133 -24.59 0.12 -13.93
N ARG A 134 -25.11 0.51 -12.75
CA ARG A 134 -26.45 1.14 -12.64
C ARG A 134 -26.59 2.36 -13.55
N MET A 135 -25.64 3.30 -13.46
CA MET A 135 -25.68 4.52 -14.26
C MET A 135 -25.59 4.27 -15.76
N ARG A 136 -24.90 3.19 -16.18
CA ARG A 136 -24.74 2.87 -17.61
C ARG A 136 -25.83 1.97 -18.17
N ALA A 137 -26.52 1.19 -17.35
CA ALA A 137 -27.55 0.25 -17.79
C ALA A 137 -28.61 0.98 -18.64
N ASP A 138 -29.20 2.03 -18.09
CA ASP A 138 -30.26 2.80 -18.76
C ASP A 138 -29.80 3.38 -20.12
N GLY A 139 -28.59 3.94 -20.17
CA GLY A 139 -28.03 4.55 -21.38
C GLY A 139 -27.53 3.54 -22.42
N ALA A 140 -27.36 2.27 -22.04
CA ALA A 140 -26.87 1.20 -22.90
C ALA A 140 -27.98 0.23 -23.35
N GLY A 141 -29.25 0.58 -23.11
CA GLY A 141 -30.39 -0.25 -23.50
C GLY A 141 -30.58 -1.47 -22.60
N PHE A 142 -30.16 -1.38 -21.33
CA PHE A 142 -30.39 -2.42 -20.34
C PHE A 142 -31.27 -1.91 -19.20
N ASP A 143 -32.12 -2.79 -18.68
CA ASP A 143 -32.90 -2.55 -17.47
C ASP A 143 -32.35 -3.42 -16.34
N LEU A 144 -31.98 -2.81 -15.21
CA LEU A 144 -31.57 -3.55 -14.01
C LEU A 144 -32.81 -4.20 -13.37
N VAL A 145 -32.85 -5.54 -13.36
CA VAL A 145 -34.00 -6.32 -12.90
C VAL A 145 -33.87 -6.69 -11.43
N SER A 146 -32.67 -7.07 -11.01
CA SER A 146 -32.39 -7.44 -9.64
C SER A 146 -30.94 -7.16 -9.26
N GLU A 147 -30.75 -6.71 -8.02
CA GLU A 147 -29.45 -6.61 -7.36
C GLU A 147 -29.55 -7.39 -6.04
N THR A 148 -28.68 -8.38 -5.86
CA THR A 148 -28.58 -9.15 -4.63
C THR A 148 -27.17 -8.96 -4.07
N ARG A 149 -27.09 -8.61 -2.79
CA ARG A 149 -25.84 -8.61 -2.03
C ARG A 149 -25.83 -9.80 -1.08
N GLU A 150 -24.76 -10.57 -1.14
CA GLU A 150 -24.52 -11.74 -0.30
C GLU A 150 -23.73 -11.33 0.96
N SER A 151 -23.63 -12.24 1.94
CA SER A 151 -22.98 -11.97 3.24
C SER A 151 -21.46 -11.86 3.17
N ASP A 152 -20.86 -12.24 2.05
CA ASP A 152 -19.43 -12.11 1.75
C ASP A 152 -19.14 -10.90 0.84
N ASP A 153 -20.07 -9.94 0.81
CA ASP A 153 -20.03 -8.72 -0.01
C ASP A 153 -20.02 -8.94 -1.52
N THR A 154 -20.28 -10.17 -1.97
CA THR A 154 -20.54 -10.46 -3.38
C THR A 154 -21.82 -9.77 -3.83
N VAL A 155 -21.75 -9.07 -4.97
CA VAL A 155 -22.89 -8.38 -5.58
C VAL A 155 -23.24 -9.03 -6.92
N THR A 156 -24.45 -9.58 -7.00
CA THR A 156 -25.01 -10.16 -8.21
C THR A 156 -26.04 -9.20 -8.82
N MET A 157 -25.79 -8.74 -10.05
CA MET A 157 -26.69 -7.85 -10.80
C MET A 157 -27.23 -8.57 -12.04
N VAL A 158 -28.55 -8.58 -12.22
CA VAL A 158 -29.22 -9.14 -13.41
C VAL A 158 -29.77 -8.01 -14.25
N LEU A 159 -29.34 -7.95 -15.51
CA LEU A 159 -29.77 -6.95 -16.47
C LEU A 159 -30.55 -7.61 -17.61
N ASN A 160 -31.67 -7.00 -18.00
CA ASN A 160 -32.41 -7.36 -19.20
C ASN A 160 -32.05 -6.41 -20.33
N VAL A 161 -32.01 -6.91 -21.56
CA VAL A 161 -31.93 -6.06 -22.76
C VAL A 161 -33.31 -5.45 -22.99
N ARG A 162 -33.38 -4.13 -23.12
CA ARG A 162 -34.57 -3.44 -23.58
C ARG A 162 -34.71 -3.68 -25.08
N THR A 163 -35.64 -4.53 -25.46
CA THR A 163 -36.10 -4.58 -26.85
C THR A 163 -37.06 -3.42 -27.05
N ASP A 164 -36.59 -2.33 -27.66
CA ASP A 164 -37.48 -1.29 -28.16
C ASP A 164 -38.46 -1.94 -29.16
N ALA A 165 -39.76 -1.78 -28.92
CA ALA A 165 -40.86 -2.29 -29.74
C ALA A 165 -41.32 -1.24 -30.76
#